data_AF-A0A3S1XT97-F1
#
_entry.id   AF-A0A3S1XT97-F1
#
_cell.length_a   1.000
_cell.length_b   1.000
_cell.length_c   1.000
_cell.angle_alpha   90.00
_cell.angle_beta   90.00
_cell.angle_gamma   90.00
#
_symmetry.space_group_name_H-M   'P 1'
#
loop_
_entity.id
_entity.type
_entity.pdbx_description
1 polymer ?
#
loop_
_entity_poly.entity_id
_entity_poly.type
_entity_poly.pdbx_seq_one_letter_code
_entity_poly.pdbx_strand_id
1 'polypeptide(L)'
;METADFMPSETVIAGIRKDIEAYEAARASAVRQVRWRVPVFVGLVLVAVVLVAWLFNKVADPNEQWVSTPHVFLYVIGFAASILLYFQARKPATRLQQSFRETLLPIIFGFIADMRYQHGVTPNSFDRLPRTAVGPFNRQAFDDIVAGRYEGFPFELYEAHLREGSGKGSSTAFQGVIVAFETIAPFPGILVATRRTNAVISFFRGIFASKLQELSSGDAALDAAYEFRTDNLGAAQPLVSGRLAQALKWLGETWPDDPARVALNGSDGFLLLPQTKNFFELPDISVPLDYSRHVAPMISDMGAMLATAALVRKIGAKDEAG
;
A
#
# COMPACT_ATOMS: atom_id res chain seq x y z
N MET A 1 -22.98 -9.82 -3.30
CA MET A 1 -22.74 -8.38 -3.46
C MET A 1 -22.14 -8.19 -4.82
N GLU A 2 -22.83 -7.46 -5.68
CA GLU A 2 -22.35 -7.12 -7.01
C GLU A 2 -21.59 -5.80 -6.93
N THR A 3 -20.65 -5.56 -7.85
CA THR A 3 -19.90 -4.30 -7.92
C THR A 3 -20.79 -3.06 -8.03
N ALA A 4 -22.03 -3.24 -8.51
CA ALA A 4 -23.05 -2.20 -8.58
C ALA A 4 -23.48 -1.67 -7.20
N ASP A 5 -23.42 -2.51 -6.15
CA ASP A 5 -23.87 -2.15 -4.79
C ASP A 5 -23.01 -1.03 -4.16
N PHE A 6 -21.78 -0.86 -4.65
CA PHE A 6 -20.81 0.13 -4.14
C PHE A 6 -20.79 1.42 -4.97
N MET A 7 -21.43 1.44 -6.14
CA MET A 7 -21.37 2.60 -7.02
C MET A 7 -22.19 3.75 -6.43
N PRO A 8 -21.66 4.98 -6.41
CA PRO A 8 -22.42 6.15 -6.02
C PRO A 8 -23.65 6.33 -6.91
N SER A 9 -24.69 7.00 -6.39
CA SER A 9 -25.85 7.34 -7.21
C SER A 9 -25.46 8.20 -8.42
N GLU A 10 -26.25 8.15 -9.50
CA GLU A 10 -26.01 8.96 -10.71
C GLU A 10 -25.83 10.46 -10.42
N THR A 11 -26.53 10.98 -9.40
CA THR A 11 -26.38 12.38 -8.97
C THR A 11 -24.99 12.66 -8.40
N VAL A 12 -24.43 11.73 -7.62
CA VAL A 12 -23.08 11.82 -7.06
C VAL A 12 -22.04 11.62 -8.16
N ILE A 13 -22.27 10.68 -9.09
CA ILE A 13 -21.40 10.48 -10.26
C ILE A 13 -21.32 11.75 -11.11
N ALA A 14 -22.45 12.42 -11.36
CA ALA A 14 -22.47 13.70 -12.07
C ALA A 14 -21.68 14.79 -11.33
N GLY A 15 -21.79 14.84 -10.00
CA GLY A 15 -20.98 15.71 -9.15
C GLY A 15 -19.48 15.42 -9.27
N ILE A 16 -19.08 14.16 -9.16
CA ILE A 16 -17.69 13.72 -9.31
C ILE A 16 -17.14 14.11 -10.68
N ARG A 17 -17.91 13.92 -11.76
CA ARG A 17 -17.49 14.32 -13.11
C ARG A 17 -17.24 15.82 -13.21
N LYS A 18 -18.09 16.64 -12.60
CA LYS A 18 -17.89 18.09 -12.52
C LYS A 18 -16.63 18.47 -11.74
N ASP A 19 -16.36 17.77 -10.64
CA ASP A 19 -15.13 17.99 -9.86
C ASP A 19 -13.88 17.56 -10.64
N ILE A 20 -13.96 16.47 -11.42
CA ILE A 20 -12.90 16.05 -12.35
C ILE A 20 -12.68 17.13 -13.43
N GLU A 21 -13.72 17.72 -14.00
CA GLU A 21 -13.57 18.82 -14.97
C GLU A 21 -12.85 20.03 -14.37
N ALA A 22 -13.19 20.41 -13.13
CA ALA A 22 -12.51 21.47 -12.41
C ALA A 22 -11.03 21.14 -12.14
N TYR A 23 -10.74 19.89 -11.75
CA TYR A 23 -9.38 19.39 -11.58
C TYR A 23 -8.60 19.43 -12.91
N GLU A 24 -9.19 18.99 -14.02
CA GLU A 24 -8.54 18.99 -15.33
C GLU A 24 -8.19 20.41 -15.82
N ALA A 25 -9.07 21.38 -15.54
CA ALA A 25 -8.79 22.79 -15.81
C ALA A 25 -7.56 23.29 -15.02
N ALA A 26 -7.46 22.93 -13.73
CA ALA A 26 -6.30 23.26 -12.90
C ALA A 26 -5.03 22.50 -13.31
N ARG A 27 -5.18 21.22 -13.69
CA ARG A 27 -4.10 20.31 -14.11
C ARG A 27 -3.34 20.86 -15.31
N ALA A 28 -4.03 21.39 -16.32
CA ALA A 28 -3.38 21.96 -17.50
C ALA A 28 -2.37 23.07 -17.11
N SER A 29 -2.73 23.92 -16.14
CA SER A 29 -1.83 24.96 -15.63
C SER A 29 -0.66 24.37 -14.84
N ALA A 30 -0.89 23.35 -14.01
CA ALA A 30 0.14 22.67 -13.24
C ALA A 30 1.15 21.95 -14.13
N VAL A 31 0.69 21.25 -15.18
CA VAL A 31 1.53 20.60 -16.19
C VAL A 31 2.42 21.64 -16.87
N ARG A 32 1.87 22.78 -17.27
CA ARG A 32 2.65 23.86 -17.90
C ARG A 32 3.72 24.40 -16.94
N GLN A 33 3.38 24.58 -15.66
CA GLN A 33 4.35 25.03 -14.65
C GLN A 33 5.50 24.02 -14.48
N VAL A 34 5.19 22.72 -14.35
CA VAL A 34 6.22 21.68 -14.19
C VAL A 34 7.10 21.60 -15.43
N ARG A 35 6.51 21.63 -16.64
CA ARG A 35 7.24 21.59 -17.92
C ARG A 35 8.26 22.72 -18.06
N TRP A 36 7.99 23.91 -17.51
CA TRP A 36 8.94 25.03 -17.54
C TRP A 36 9.89 25.04 -16.34
N ARG A 37 9.41 24.71 -15.13
CA ARG A 37 10.22 24.76 -13.91
C ARG A 37 11.33 23.72 -13.92
N VAL A 38 11.06 22.50 -14.39
CA VAL A 38 12.07 21.42 -14.41
C VAL A 38 13.30 21.79 -15.26
N PRO A 39 13.18 22.16 -16.55
CA PRO A 39 14.35 22.50 -17.36
C PRO A 39 15.01 23.80 -16.88
N VAL A 40 14.25 24.79 -16.40
CA VAL A 40 14.86 26.02 -15.86
C VAL A 40 15.67 25.73 -14.59
N PHE A 41 15.11 25.01 -13.63
CA PHE A 41 15.78 24.76 -12.36
C PHE A 41 17.00 23.85 -12.54
N VAL A 42 16.83 22.73 -13.25
CA VAL A 42 17.94 21.80 -13.51
C VAL A 42 18.96 22.43 -14.46
N GLY A 43 18.51 23.15 -15.49
CA GLY A 43 19.39 23.83 -16.44
C GLY A 43 20.25 24.91 -15.78
N LEU A 44 19.68 25.71 -14.86
CA LEU A 44 20.45 26.70 -14.11
C LEU A 44 21.53 26.06 -13.24
N VAL A 45 21.25 24.91 -12.61
CA VAL A 45 22.27 24.16 -11.85
C VAL A 45 23.38 23.68 -12.76
N LEU A 46 23.04 23.11 -13.93
CA LEU A 46 24.03 22.64 -14.89
C LEU A 46 24.92 23.79 -15.39
N VAL A 47 24.33 24.95 -15.72
CA VAL A 47 25.08 26.14 -16.12
C VAL A 47 26.00 26.61 -14.98
N ALA A 48 25.50 26.67 -13.75
CA ALA A 48 26.31 27.05 -12.59
C ALA A 48 27.48 26.08 -12.36
N VAL A 49 27.24 24.76 -12.44
CA VAL A 49 28.29 23.73 -12.32
C VAL A 49 29.34 23.90 -13.42
N VAL A 50 28.94 24.12 -14.67
CA VAL A 50 29.87 24.32 -15.79
C VAL A 50 30.70 25.60 -15.61
N LEU A 51 30.07 26.70 -15.19
CA LEU A 51 30.78 27.97 -14.96
C LEU A 51 31.80 27.87 -13.83
N VAL A 52 31.43 27.22 -12.72
CA VAL A 52 32.34 27.04 -11.58
C VAL A 52 33.46 26.06 -11.92
N ALA A 53 33.18 24.96 -12.64
CA ALA A 53 34.21 24.05 -13.15
C ALA A 53 35.19 24.77 -14.08
N TRP A 54 34.67 25.60 -14.99
CA TRP A 54 35.51 26.42 -15.87
C TRP A 54 36.42 27.38 -15.08
N LEU A 55 35.92 27.97 -13.99
CA LEU A 55 36.71 28.83 -13.12
C LEU A 55 37.80 28.04 -12.38
N PHE A 56 37.48 26.84 -11.87
CA PHE A 56 38.48 25.96 -11.26
C PHE A 56 39.60 25.60 -12.23
N ASN A 57 39.28 25.37 -13.51
CA ASN A 57 40.30 25.12 -14.53
C ASN A 57 41.25 26.30 -14.80
N LYS A 58 40.86 27.54 -14.45
CA LYS A 58 41.76 28.70 -14.56
C LYS A 58 42.87 28.69 -13.51
N VAL A 59 42.69 27.95 -12.43
CA VAL A 59 43.61 27.90 -11.29
C VAL A 59 44.25 26.49 -11.15
N ALA A 60 43.66 25.48 -11.77
CA ALA A 60 44.14 24.10 -11.72
C ALA A 60 45.41 23.86 -12.56
N ASP A 61 46.23 22.92 -12.11
CA ASP A 61 47.34 22.36 -12.89
C ASP A 61 46.79 21.76 -14.21
N PRO A 62 47.48 21.93 -15.36
CA PRO A 62 47.09 21.34 -16.64
C PRO A 62 46.72 19.85 -16.59
N ASN A 63 47.35 19.07 -15.70
CA ASN A 63 47.11 17.62 -15.58
C ASN A 63 45.87 17.27 -14.74
N GLU A 64 45.30 18.23 -14.01
CA GLU A 64 44.14 18.01 -13.12
C GLU A 64 42.86 18.73 -13.57
N GLN A 65 42.88 19.33 -14.76
CA GLN A 65 41.73 20.03 -15.31
C GLN A 65 40.52 19.10 -15.39
N TRP A 66 39.35 19.60 -14.98
CA TRP A 66 38.05 18.90 -14.94
C TRP A 66 37.91 17.75 -13.94
N VAL A 67 39.01 17.20 -13.43
CA VAL A 67 39.02 15.99 -12.57
C VAL A 67 39.64 16.20 -11.20
N SER A 68 40.16 17.38 -10.90
CA SER A 68 40.71 17.69 -9.57
C SER A 68 39.66 17.49 -8.46
N THR A 69 40.11 17.26 -7.24
CA THR A 69 39.23 17.02 -6.08
C THR A 69 38.08 18.06 -5.96
N PRO A 70 38.31 19.38 -6.14
CA PRO A 70 37.22 20.36 -6.18
C PRO A 70 36.14 20.12 -7.25
N HIS A 71 36.51 19.65 -8.44
CA HIS A 71 35.55 19.33 -9.50
C HIS A 71 34.64 18.17 -9.12
N VAL A 72 35.21 17.11 -8.55
CA VAL A 72 34.42 15.94 -8.11
C VAL A 72 33.39 16.34 -7.06
N PHE A 73 33.79 17.14 -6.06
CA PHE A 73 32.85 17.67 -5.07
C PHE A 73 31.76 18.54 -5.70
N LEU A 74 32.13 19.43 -6.63
CA LEU A 74 31.19 20.27 -7.36
C LEU A 74 30.15 19.44 -8.13
N TYR A 75 30.57 18.37 -8.81
CA TYR A 75 29.64 17.51 -9.55
C TYR A 75 28.71 16.73 -8.63
N VAL A 76 29.21 16.19 -7.52
CA VAL A 76 28.38 15.48 -6.53
C VAL A 76 27.35 16.42 -5.90
N ILE A 77 27.76 17.63 -5.52
CA ILE A 77 26.87 18.66 -4.96
C ILE A 77 25.86 19.11 -6.02
N GLY A 78 26.31 19.38 -7.25
CA GLY A 78 25.44 19.75 -8.36
C GLY A 78 24.39 18.69 -8.69
N PHE A 79 24.78 17.42 -8.63
CA PHE A 79 23.87 16.29 -8.81
C PHE A 79 22.83 16.21 -7.68
N ALA A 80 23.27 16.29 -6.42
CA ALA A 80 22.37 16.31 -5.27
C ALA A 80 21.40 17.52 -5.32
N ALA A 81 21.89 18.71 -5.66
CA ALA A 81 21.07 19.91 -5.84
C ALA A 81 20.06 19.78 -6.97
N SER A 82 20.45 19.15 -8.10
CA SER A 82 19.55 18.89 -9.22
C SER A 82 18.39 17.98 -8.83
N ILE A 83 18.66 16.93 -8.04
CA ILE A 83 17.62 16.04 -7.49
C ILE A 83 16.64 16.84 -6.62
N LEU A 84 17.16 17.64 -5.67
CA LEU A 84 16.32 18.46 -4.78
C LEU A 84 15.45 19.45 -5.56
N LEU A 85 16.03 20.14 -6.55
CA LEU A 85 15.33 21.12 -7.36
C LEU A 85 14.32 20.50 -8.32
N TYR A 86 14.58 19.29 -8.81
CA TYR A 86 13.59 18.50 -9.57
C TYR A 86 12.34 18.24 -8.71
N PHE A 87 12.51 17.73 -7.49
CA PHE A 87 11.38 17.52 -6.57
C PHE A 87 10.65 18.82 -6.23
N GLN A 88 11.40 19.90 -6.00
CA GLN A 88 10.83 21.23 -5.77
C GLN A 88 10.01 21.73 -6.98
N ALA A 89 10.48 21.49 -8.20
CA ALA A 89 9.79 21.88 -9.43
C ALA A 89 8.46 21.12 -9.62
N ARG A 90 8.38 19.86 -9.14
CA ARG A 90 7.17 19.02 -9.20
C ARG A 90 6.15 19.27 -8.08
N LYS A 91 6.50 20.04 -7.02
CA LYS A 91 5.59 20.33 -5.89
C LYS A 91 4.19 20.83 -6.27
N PRO A 92 4.00 21.71 -7.29
CA PRO A 92 2.66 22.15 -7.66
C PRO A 92 1.75 21.02 -8.14
N ALA A 93 2.30 20.08 -8.91
CA ALA A 93 1.55 18.94 -9.44
C ALA A 93 1.17 17.96 -8.33
N THR A 94 2.14 17.59 -7.48
CA THR A 94 1.90 16.67 -6.36
C THR A 94 0.90 17.25 -5.36
N ARG A 95 0.99 18.55 -5.04
CA ARG A 95 0.01 19.23 -4.19
C ARG A 95 -1.39 19.23 -4.78
N LEU A 96 -1.53 19.49 -6.08
CA LEU A 96 -2.83 19.50 -6.74
C LEU A 96 -3.47 18.10 -6.73
N GLN A 97 -2.71 17.06 -7.06
CA GLN A 97 -3.16 15.68 -7.00
C GLN A 97 -3.59 15.30 -5.57
N GLN A 98 -2.77 15.63 -4.57
CA GLN A 98 -3.06 15.32 -3.18
C GLN A 98 -4.32 16.03 -2.68
N SER A 99 -4.46 17.34 -2.95
CA SER A 99 -5.66 18.09 -2.53
C SER A 99 -6.94 17.57 -3.20
N PHE A 100 -6.83 17.14 -4.45
CA PHE A 100 -7.97 16.57 -5.16
C PHE A 100 -8.32 15.19 -4.61
N ARG A 101 -7.32 14.35 -4.30
CA ARG A 101 -7.52 13.06 -3.63
C ARG A 101 -8.22 13.23 -2.27
N GLU A 102 -7.77 14.15 -1.44
CA GLU A 102 -8.37 14.46 -0.13
C GLU A 102 -9.85 14.87 -0.23
N THR A 103 -10.24 15.49 -1.34
CA THR A 103 -11.63 15.89 -1.61
C THR A 103 -12.43 14.75 -2.25
N LEU A 104 -11.84 14.02 -3.20
CA LEU A 104 -12.49 12.99 -4.00
C LEU A 104 -12.77 11.73 -3.18
N LEU A 105 -11.78 11.23 -2.43
CA LEU A 105 -11.87 9.94 -1.72
C LEU A 105 -13.09 9.87 -0.78
N PRO A 106 -13.36 10.87 0.07
CA PRO A 106 -14.57 10.88 0.90
C PRO A 106 -15.88 10.85 0.13
N ILE A 107 -15.93 11.43 -1.08
CA ILE A 107 -17.13 11.46 -1.92
C ILE A 107 -17.37 10.08 -2.55
N ILE A 108 -16.34 9.51 -3.17
CA ILE A 108 -16.46 8.25 -3.91
C ILE A 108 -16.66 7.05 -2.98
N PHE A 109 -16.20 7.16 -1.73
CA PHE A 109 -16.40 6.16 -0.69
C PHE A 109 -17.52 6.52 0.29
N GLY A 110 -18.55 7.24 -0.18
CA GLY A 110 -19.70 7.65 0.64
C GLY A 110 -20.51 6.49 1.26
N PHE A 111 -20.26 5.23 0.86
CA PHE A 111 -20.81 4.03 1.50
C PHE A 111 -20.09 3.66 2.82
N ILE A 112 -18.98 4.32 3.14
CA ILE A 112 -18.22 4.14 4.38
C ILE A 112 -18.68 5.18 5.40
N ALA A 113 -19.26 4.72 6.51
CA ALA A 113 -19.67 5.58 7.60
C ALA A 113 -18.44 6.07 8.39
N ASP A 114 -18.49 7.32 8.88
CA ASP A 114 -17.42 7.94 9.68
C ASP A 114 -16.03 7.89 9.01
N MET A 115 -15.99 7.97 7.67
CA MET A 115 -14.77 7.82 6.90
C MET A 115 -13.72 8.88 7.25
N ARG A 116 -12.48 8.43 7.39
CA ARG A 116 -11.28 9.25 7.56
C ARG A 116 -10.23 8.82 6.56
N TYR A 117 -9.60 9.80 5.91
CA TYR A 117 -8.47 9.58 5.01
C TYR A 117 -7.22 10.25 5.60
N GLN A 118 -6.10 9.54 5.54
CA GLN A 118 -4.78 10.03 5.94
C GLN A 118 -3.73 9.55 4.93
N HIS A 119 -2.62 10.29 4.82
CA HIS A 119 -1.54 9.97 3.90
C HIS A 119 -0.19 10.05 4.62
N GLY A 120 0.69 9.06 4.42
CA GLY A 120 2.07 9.09 4.88
C GLY A 120 2.27 8.97 6.40
N VAL A 121 1.27 8.50 7.15
CA VAL A 121 1.34 8.32 8.61
C VAL A 121 1.35 6.84 8.99
N THR A 122 1.67 6.51 10.24
CA THR A 122 1.62 5.11 10.70
C THR A 122 0.18 4.74 11.09
N PRO A 123 -0.41 3.66 10.53
CA PRO A 123 -1.76 3.20 10.87
C PRO A 123 -1.87 2.76 12.33
N ASN A 124 -3.04 2.97 12.95
CA ASN A 124 -3.25 2.67 14.37
C ASN A 124 -3.28 1.16 14.66
N SER A 125 -3.71 0.37 13.68
CA SER A 125 -3.80 -1.08 13.77
C SER A 125 -2.48 -1.80 13.51
N PHE A 126 -1.47 -1.11 12.96
CA PHE A 126 -0.23 -1.73 12.54
C PHE A 126 0.53 -2.40 13.69
N ASP A 127 0.55 -1.78 14.87
CA ASP A 127 1.23 -2.34 16.05
C ASP A 127 0.57 -3.64 16.56
N ARG A 128 -0.70 -3.89 16.20
CA ARG A 128 -1.44 -5.10 16.57
C ARG A 128 -1.34 -6.22 15.53
N LEU A 129 -0.85 -5.92 14.33
CA LEU A 129 -0.63 -6.90 13.26
C LEU A 129 0.44 -7.92 13.70
N PRO A 130 0.14 -9.23 13.71
CA PRO A 130 1.15 -10.24 13.98
C PRO A 130 2.28 -10.15 12.95
N ARG A 131 3.51 -9.88 13.41
CA ARG A 131 4.70 -9.82 12.54
C ARG A 131 4.91 -11.08 11.70
N THR A 132 4.40 -12.21 12.19
CA THR A 132 4.40 -13.50 11.50
C THR A 132 3.57 -13.52 10.22
N ALA A 133 2.61 -12.61 10.04
CA ALA A 133 1.81 -12.50 8.82
C ALA A 133 2.59 -11.84 7.65
N VAL A 134 3.58 -11.00 7.97
CA VAL A 134 4.33 -10.21 6.98
C VAL A 134 5.77 -10.68 6.78
N GLY A 135 6.37 -11.31 7.80
CA GLY A 135 7.77 -11.71 7.79
C GLY A 135 8.69 -10.68 8.45
N PRO A 136 10.02 -10.85 8.36
CA PRO A 136 10.98 -9.94 8.95
C PRO A 136 11.05 -8.63 8.16
N PHE A 137 11.06 -7.50 8.85
CA PHE A 137 11.26 -6.18 8.25
C PHE A 137 11.89 -5.23 9.27
N ASN A 138 12.63 -4.24 8.76
CA ASN A 138 13.23 -3.17 9.56
C ASN A 138 12.96 -1.77 8.98
N ARG A 139 12.26 -1.70 7.84
CA ARG A 139 11.80 -0.46 7.22
C ARG A 139 10.33 -0.61 6.87
N GLN A 140 9.57 0.45 7.16
CA GLN A 140 8.14 0.54 6.90
C GLN A 140 7.85 1.86 6.20
N ALA A 141 6.99 1.81 5.20
CA ALA A 141 6.39 2.97 4.58
C ALA A 141 4.91 2.69 4.38
N PHE A 142 4.08 3.70 4.66
CA PHE A 142 2.64 3.67 4.48
C PHE A 142 2.26 4.85 3.62
N ASP A 143 1.40 4.63 2.63
CA ASP A 143 0.99 5.67 1.71
C ASP A 143 -0.42 6.16 2.06
N ASP A 144 -1.45 5.56 1.47
CA ASP A 144 -2.83 5.91 1.73
C ASP A 144 -3.44 5.06 2.86
N ILE A 145 -4.19 5.72 3.74
CA ILE A 145 -4.90 5.12 4.87
C ILE A 145 -6.35 5.58 4.82
N VAL A 146 -7.28 4.62 4.82
CA VAL A 146 -8.72 4.84 4.89
C VAL A 146 -9.26 4.09 6.11
N ALA A 147 -9.88 4.81 7.04
CA ALA A 147 -10.54 4.24 8.21
C ALA A 147 -12.01 4.63 8.25
N GLY A 148 -12.85 3.81 8.88
CA GLY A 148 -14.27 4.11 9.02
C GLY A 148 -15.05 2.91 9.52
N ARG A 149 -16.36 2.89 9.22
CA ARG A 149 -17.24 1.76 9.49
C ARG A 149 -17.90 1.30 8.21
N TYR A 150 -17.90 0.00 7.99
CA TYR A 150 -18.57 -0.66 6.86
C TYR A 150 -19.49 -1.74 7.44
N GLU A 151 -20.75 -1.80 7.01
CA GLU A 151 -21.78 -2.70 7.58
C GLU A 151 -21.81 -2.75 9.13
N GLY A 152 -21.56 -1.61 9.77
CA GLY A 152 -21.58 -1.46 11.22
C GLY A 152 -20.33 -1.93 11.98
N PHE A 153 -19.28 -2.45 11.31
CA PHE A 153 -18.01 -2.80 11.96
C PHE A 153 -16.90 -1.79 11.62
N PRO A 154 -16.00 -1.47 12.56
CA PRO A 154 -14.87 -0.59 12.28
C PRO A 154 -13.79 -1.30 11.45
N PHE A 155 -13.15 -0.56 10.56
CA PHE A 155 -11.98 -1.03 9.82
C PHE A 155 -10.94 0.09 9.64
N GLU A 156 -9.71 -0.32 9.34
CA GLU A 156 -8.62 0.54 8.88
C GLU A 156 -7.91 -0.18 7.74
N LEU A 157 -7.97 0.40 6.55
CA LEU A 157 -7.32 -0.08 5.33
C LEU A 157 -6.12 0.81 5.03
N TYR A 158 -4.98 0.22 4.69
CA TYR A 158 -3.79 0.99 4.34
C TYR A 158 -2.87 0.27 3.36
N GLU A 159 -2.24 1.07 2.50
CA GLU A 159 -1.15 0.61 1.62
C GLU A 159 0.15 0.55 2.41
N ALA A 160 0.80 -0.62 2.42
CA ALA A 160 2.01 -0.86 3.19
C ALA A 160 3.15 -1.40 2.31
N HIS A 161 4.34 -0.87 2.53
CA HIS A 161 5.59 -1.37 1.95
C HIS A 161 6.60 -1.65 3.07
N LEU A 162 6.81 -2.93 3.34
CA LEU A 162 7.69 -3.44 4.39
C LEU A 162 8.91 -4.09 3.75
N ARG A 163 10.11 -3.65 4.17
CA ARG A 163 11.39 -4.10 3.61
C ARG A 163 12.34 -4.57 4.70
N GLU A 164 13.17 -5.53 4.35
CA GLU A 164 14.26 -6.03 5.16
C GLU A 164 15.60 -5.62 4.55
N GLY A 165 16.56 -5.24 5.39
CA GLY A 165 17.92 -4.89 4.98
C GLY A 165 18.11 -3.44 4.54
N SER A 166 19.33 -3.11 4.11
CA SER A 166 19.73 -1.77 3.68
C SER A 166 20.54 -1.80 2.39
N GLY A 167 20.29 -0.85 1.49
CA GLY A 167 21.06 -0.69 0.25
C GLY A 167 20.78 -1.79 -0.78
N LYS A 168 21.83 -2.27 -1.46
CA LYS A 168 21.72 -3.22 -2.59
C LYS A 168 21.21 -4.61 -2.20
N GLY A 169 21.20 -4.96 -0.91
CA GLY A 169 20.71 -6.24 -0.40
C GLY A 169 19.29 -6.19 0.19
N SER A 170 18.52 -5.13 -0.06
CA SER A 170 17.17 -5.05 0.51
C SER A 170 16.20 -6.02 -0.17
N SER A 171 15.42 -6.75 0.62
CA SER A 171 14.29 -7.57 0.14
C SER A 171 12.96 -6.95 0.57
N THR A 172 11.89 -7.22 -0.19
CA THR A 172 10.53 -6.82 0.16
C THR A 172 9.89 -7.95 0.96
N ALA A 173 9.53 -7.66 2.21
CA ALA A 173 8.83 -8.61 3.08
C ALA A 173 7.32 -8.62 2.74
N PHE A 174 6.77 -7.43 2.52
CA PHE A 174 5.39 -7.23 2.11
C PHE A 174 5.25 -5.95 1.29
N GLN A 175 4.46 -6.01 0.23
CA GLN A 175 3.99 -4.85 -0.51
C GLN A 175 2.55 -5.12 -0.92
N GLY A 176 1.64 -4.22 -0.56
CA GLY A 176 0.22 -4.34 -0.88
C GLY A 176 -0.68 -3.65 0.11
N VAL A 177 -1.94 -4.09 0.16
CA VAL A 177 -2.96 -3.52 1.03
C VAL A 177 -3.17 -4.40 2.26
N ILE A 178 -3.32 -3.77 3.41
CA ILE A 178 -3.71 -4.41 4.66
C ILE A 178 -5.05 -3.81 5.10
N VAL A 179 -6.01 -4.68 5.38
CA VAL A 179 -7.31 -4.32 5.95
C VAL A 179 -7.38 -4.90 7.36
N ALA A 180 -7.32 -4.04 8.36
CA ALA A 180 -7.59 -4.37 9.75
C ALA A 180 -9.08 -4.16 10.05
N PHE A 181 -9.71 -5.10 10.74
CA PHE A 181 -11.12 -5.06 11.10
C PHE A 181 -11.39 -5.77 12.41
N GLU A 182 -12.52 -5.46 13.05
CA GLU A 182 -12.97 -6.17 14.24
C GLU A 182 -13.65 -7.51 13.87
N THR A 183 -13.24 -8.59 14.52
CA THR A 183 -13.84 -9.92 14.36
C THR A 183 -15.16 -10.02 15.13
N ILE A 184 -16.12 -10.82 14.64
CA ILE A 184 -17.40 -11.02 15.35
C ILE A 184 -17.18 -11.78 16.66
N ALA A 185 -16.27 -12.75 16.64
CA ALA A 185 -15.90 -13.54 17.78
C ALA A 185 -14.37 -13.52 17.92
N PRO A 186 -13.85 -13.04 19.07
CA PRO A 186 -12.41 -12.99 19.29
C PRO A 186 -11.76 -14.37 19.18
N PHE A 187 -10.60 -14.43 18.53
CA PHE A 187 -9.79 -15.64 18.49
C PHE A 187 -8.91 -15.70 19.77
N PRO A 188 -8.97 -16.77 20.58
CA PRO A 188 -8.21 -16.87 21.83
C PRO A 188 -6.75 -17.24 21.58
N GLY A 189 -5.99 -16.33 20.98
CA GLY A 189 -4.58 -16.49 20.63
C GLY A 189 -4.22 -15.74 19.36
N ILE A 190 -3.23 -16.25 18.63
CA ILE A 190 -2.83 -15.82 17.30
C ILE A 190 -3.07 -16.97 16.31
N LEU A 191 -3.72 -16.67 15.19
CA LEU A 191 -3.81 -17.57 14.04
C LEU A 191 -3.39 -16.83 12.79
N VAL A 192 -2.47 -17.40 12.03
CA VAL A 192 -1.97 -16.82 10.78
C VAL A 192 -2.06 -17.85 9.67
N ALA A 193 -2.61 -17.44 8.53
CA ALA A 193 -2.55 -18.15 7.26
C ALA A 193 -1.72 -17.32 6.28
N THR A 194 -0.50 -17.76 6.01
CA THR A 194 0.45 -17.09 5.10
C THR A 194 0.73 -17.94 3.89
N ARG A 195 1.21 -17.32 2.81
CA ARG A 195 1.71 -18.06 1.64
C ARG A 195 2.83 -19.01 2.05
N ARG A 196 2.76 -20.26 1.61
CA ARG A 196 3.81 -21.25 1.78
C ARG A 196 4.99 -20.91 0.85
N THR A 197 6.09 -20.42 1.42
CA THR A 197 7.34 -20.19 0.68
C THR A 197 8.55 -20.59 1.52
N ASN A 198 9.65 -20.95 0.86
CA ASN A 198 10.91 -21.32 1.55
C ASN A 198 11.43 -20.19 2.46
N ALA A 199 11.21 -18.92 2.07
CA ALA A 199 11.61 -17.75 2.86
C ALA A 199 10.79 -17.63 4.15
N VAL A 200 9.46 -17.79 4.05
CA VAL A 200 8.55 -17.78 5.20
C VAL A 200 8.87 -18.95 6.13
N ILE A 201 9.04 -20.16 5.59
CA ILE A 201 9.43 -21.35 6.35
C ILE A 201 10.76 -21.15 7.10
N SER A 202 11.77 -20.54 6.47
CA SER A 202 13.07 -20.25 7.09
C SER A 202 12.96 -19.23 8.21
N PHE A 203 12.21 -18.14 8.00
CA PHE A 203 11.93 -17.13 9.00
C PHE A 203 11.25 -17.71 10.25
N PHE A 204 10.23 -18.55 10.05
CA PHE A 204 9.53 -19.20 11.14
C PHE A 204 10.43 -20.19 11.92
N ARG A 205 11.31 -20.94 11.23
CA ARG A 205 12.31 -21.79 11.89
C ARG A 205 13.37 -21.01 12.68
N GLY A 206 13.65 -19.76 12.32
CA GLY A 206 14.65 -18.93 13.00
C GLY A 206 14.13 -18.20 14.23
N ILE A 207 13.18 -17.27 14.04
CA ILE A 207 12.81 -16.28 15.06
C ILE A 207 11.55 -16.70 15.85
N PHE A 208 10.66 -17.50 15.25
CA PHE A 208 9.33 -17.83 15.81
C PHE A 208 9.15 -19.30 16.19
N ALA A 209 10.20 -20.11 16.11
CA ALA A 209 10.16 -21.57 16.25
C ALA A 209 9.61 -22.06 17.60
N SER A 210 9.55 -21.21 18.63
CA SER A 210 9.09 -21.59 19.96
C SER A 210 7.67 -21.14 20.33
N LYS A 211 6.97 -20.33 19.51
CA LYS A 211 5.68 -19.74 19.92
C LYS A 211 4.46 -20.18 19.11
N LEU A 212 4.63 -20.54 17.83
CA LEU A 212 3.50 -20.93 16.98
C LEU A 212 3.72 -22.32 16.41
N GLN A 213 2.69 -23.16 16.52
CA GLN A 213 2.63 -24.52 16.00
C GLN A 213 2.02 -24.50 14.60
N GLU A 214 2.57 -25.31 13.70
CA GLU A 214 2.02 -25.52 12.36
C GLU A 214 0.84 -26.49 12.44
N LEU A 215 -0.19 -26.24 11.62
CA LEU A 215 -1.34 -27.13 11.49
C LEU A 215 -1.76 -27.25 10.01
N SER A 216 -2.46 -28.33 9.71
CA SER A 216 -2.97 -28.65 8.37
C SER A 216 -4.46 -28.37 8.30
N SER A 217 -4.92 -27.83 7.17
CA SER A 217 -6.35 -27.67 6.86
C SER A 217 -7.03 -29.00 6.56
N GLY A 218 -6.28 -30.02 6.17
CA GLY A 218 -6.81 -31.29 5.68
C GLY A 218 -7.13 -31.27 4.18
N ASP A 219 -6.95 -30.13 3.51
CA ASP A 219 -7.06 -29.99 2.06
C ASP A 219 -5.66 -29.83 1.45
N ALA A 220 -5.28 -30.78 0.59
CA ALA A 220 -3.94 -30.83 0.01
C ALA A 220 -3.60 -29.60 -0.86
N ALA A 221 -4.58 -29.01 -1.54
CA ALA A 221 -4.35 -27.83 -2.38
C ALA A 221 -4.13 -26.59 -1.52
N LEU A 222 -4.94 -26.41 -0.47
CA LEU A 222 -4.75 -25.33 0.49
C LEU A 222 -3.43 -25.47 1.25
N ASP A 223 -3.10 -26.66 1.74
CA ASP A 223 -1.85 -26.89 2.47
C ASP A 223 -0.61 -26.77 1.57
N ALA A 224 -0.75 -26.89 0.25
CA ALA A 224 0.32 -26.58 -0.69
C ALA A 224 0.51 -25.08 -0.88
N ALA A 225 -0.58 -24.30 -0.90
CA ALA A 225 -0.55 -22.85 -1.11
C ALA A 225 -0.29 -22.03 0.16
N TYR A 226 -0.77 -22.52 1.31
CA TYR A 226 -0.79 -21.84 2.58
C TYR A 226 -0.02 -22.61 3.66
N GLU A 227 0.49 -21.84 4.60
CA GLU A 227 1.10 -22.31 5.83
C GLU A 227 0.31 -21.70 6.99
N PHE A 228 -0.33 -22.56 7.77
CA PHE A 228 -1.12 -22.17 8.93
C PHE A 228 -0.30 -22.28 10.19
N ARG A 229 -0.34 -21.25 11.04
CA ARG A 229 0.36 -21.24 12.33
C ARG A 229 -0.46 -20.61 13.44
N THR A 230 -0.37 -21.19 14.63
CA THR A 230 -1.12 -20.72 15.81
C THR A 230 -0.44 -21.04 17.13
N ASP A 231 -0.73 -20.27 18.18
CA ASP A 231 -0.38 -20.61 19.56
C ASP A 231 -1.49 -21.42 20.27
N ASN A 232 -2.68 -21.55 19.66
CA ASN A 232 -3.83 -22.27 20.23
C ASN A 232 -4.46 -23.24 19.21
N LEU A 233 -3.91 -24.47 19.16
CA LEU A 233 -4.37 -25.52 18.25
C LEU A 233 -5.85 -25.88 18.44
N GLY A 234 -6.32 -25.94 19.69
CA GLY A 234 -7.70 -26.33 20.00
C GLY A 234 -8.73 -25.37 19.43
N ALA A 235 -8.42 -24.07 19.42
CA ALA A 235 -9.27 -23.05 18.83
C ALA A 235 -9.07 -22.91 17.30
N ALA A 236 -7.86 -23.15 16.80
CA ALA A 236 -7.52 -22.94 15.40
C ALA A 236 -7.98 -24.09 14.48
N GLN A 237 -7.86 -25.34 14.91
CA GLN A 237 -8.11 -26.50 14.04
C GLN A 237 -9.51 -26.49 13.39
N PRO A 238 -10.61 -26.23 14.12
CA PRO A 238 -11.93 -26.17 13.51
C PRO A 238 -12.09 -25.04 12.48
N LEU A 239 -11.41 -23.91 12.69
CA LEU A 239 -11.43 -22.77 11.77
C LEU A 239 -10.66 -23.10 10.48
N VAL A 240 -9.44 -23.62 10.64
CA VAL A 240 -8.51 -23.93 9.54
C VAL A 240 -9.04 -25.06 8.65
N SER A 241 -9.70 -26.07 9.22
CA SER A 241 -10.36 -27.13 8.43
C SER A 241 -11.77 -26.77 7.94
N GLY A 242 -12.33 -25.64 8.39
CA GLY A 242 -13.70 -25.22 8.12
C GLY A 242 -13.78 -23.88 7.37
N ARG A 243 -14.33 -22.87 8.04
CA ARG A 243 -14.68 -21.56 7.43
C ARG A 243 -13.47 -20.81 6.87
N LEU A 244 -12.30 -20.89 7.53
CA LEU A 244 -11.09 -20.22 7.03
C LEU A 244 -10.60 -20.87 5.74
N ALA A 245 -10.61 -22.20 5.65
CA ALA A 245 -10.26 -22.90 4.41
C ALA A 245 -11.18 -22.49 3.25
N GLN A 246 -12.49 -22.42 3.48
CA GLN A 246 -13.44 -21.98 2.46
C GLN A 246 -13.19 -20.52 2.03
N ALA A 247 -12.95 -19.63 3.00
CA ALA A 247 -12.62 -18.24 2.72
C ALA A 247 -11.32 -18.09 1.91
N LEU A 248 -10.27 -18.86 2.23
CA LEU A 248 -9.00 -18.84 1.51
C LEU A 248 -9.08 -19.41 0.10
N LYS A 249 -9.94 -20.42 -0.14
CA LYS A 249 -10.23 -20.91 -1.49
C LYS A 249 -10.88 -19.82 -2.35
N TRP A 250 -11.94 -19.20 -1.83
CA TRP A 250 -12.63 -18.10 -2.49
C TRP A 250 -11.71 -16.89 -2.73
N LEU A 251 -10.85 -16.56 -1.76
CA LEU A 251 -9.83 -15.53 -1.89
C LEU A 251 -8.82 -15.85 -3.00
N GLY A 252 -8.39 -17.11 -3.12
CA GLY A 252 -7.49 -17.54 -4.19
C GLY A 252 -8.13 -17.49 -5.58
N GLU A 253 -9.45 -17.70 -5.67
CA GLU A 253 -10.21 -17.51 -6.92
C GLU A 253 -10.37 -16.03 -7.27
N THR A 254 -10.57 -15.17 -6.27
CA THR A 254 -10.78 -13.73 -6.45
C THR A 254 -9.47 -12.99 -6.75
N TRP A 255 -8.35 -13.44 -6.18
CA TRP A 255 -7.02 -12.84 -6.30
C TRP A 255 -5.97 -13.91 -6.67
N PRO A 256 -5.84 -14.27 -7.96
CA PRO A 256 -5.06 -15.44 -8.38
C PRO A 256 -3.54 -15.23 -8.36
N ASP A 257 -3.06 -13.98 -8.40
CA ASP A 257 -1.64 -13.68 -8.60
C ASP A 257 -0.77 -13.99 -7.36
N ASP A 258 -1.19 -13.57 -6.17
CA ASP A 258 -0.48 -13.84 -4.92
C ASP A 258 -1.51 -14.17 -3.80
N PRO A 259 -1.37 -15.31 -3.10
CA PRO A 259 -2.29 -15.70 -2.05
C PRO A 259 -2.49 -14.62 -0.97
N ALA A 260 -3.74 -14.24 -0.76
CA ALA A 260 -4.15 -13.35 0.32
C ALA A 260 -3.79 -13.96 1.69
N ARG A 261 -3.21 -13.18 2.59
CA ARG A 261 -2.84 -13.64 3.92
C ARG A 261 -3.90 -13.21 4.93
N VAL A 262 -4.17 -14.05 5.91
CA VAL A 262 -5.13 -13.74 6.99
C VAL A 262 -4.43 -13.90 8.32
N ALA A 263 -4.65 -12.96 9.24
CA ALA A 263 -4.21 -13.07 10.62
C ALA A 263 -5.33 -12.70 11.58
N LEU A 264 -5.50 -13.48 12.64
CA LEU A 264 -6.40 -13.21 13.76
C LEU A 264 -5.56 -13.06 15.02
N ASN A 265 -5.84 -12.03 15.82
CA ASN A 265 -5.16 -11.74 17.07
C ASN A 265 -6.18 -11.13 18.05
N GLY A 266 -6.74 -11.95 18.95
CA GLY A 266 -7.83 -11.50 19.82
C GLY A 266 -9.05 -11.05 19.00
N SER A 267 -9.50 -9.81 19.23
CA SER A 267 -10.61 -9.19 18.49
C SER A 267 -10.20 -8.57 17.15
N ASP A 268 -8.90 -8.47 16.85
CA ASP A 268 -8.42 -7.93 15.58
C ASP A 268 -8.29 -9.02 14.53
N GLY A 269 -8.84 -8.75 13.34
CA GLY A 269 -8.63 -9.52 12.13
C GLY A 269 -7.89 -8.67 11.10
N PHE A 270 -6.99 -9.31 10.36
CA PHE A 270 -6.20 -8.68 9.32
C PHE A 270 -6.32 -9.50 8.03
N LEU A 271 -6.67 -8.83 6.95
CA LEU A 271 -6.58 -9.33 5.58
C LEU A 271 -5.43 -8.60 4.89
N LEU A 272 -4.46 -9.34 4.37
CA LEU A 272 -3.33 -8.79 3.65
C LEU A 272 -3.42 -9.26 2.20
N LEU A 273 -3.46 -8.31 1.28
CA LEU A 273 -3.54 -8.54 -0.15
C LEU A 273 -2.21 -8.09 -0.78
N PRO A 274 -1.27 -9.02 -1.03
CA PRO A 274 0.00 -8.67 -1.65
C PRO A 274 -0.26 -8.20 -3.08
N GLN A 275 0.00 -6.92 -3.35
CA GLN A 275 -0.15 -6.33 -4.66
C GLN A 275 0.86 -5.20 -4.85
N THR A 276 1.35 -5.04 -6.08
CA THR A 276 2.23 -3.93 -6.45
C THR A 276 1.46 -2.72 -6.97
N LYS A 277 0.13 -2.85 -7.14
CA LYS A 277 -0.76 -1.78 -7.55
C LYS A 277 -0.97 -0.78 -6.41
N ASN A 278 -0.90 0.51 -6.74
CA ASN A 278 -1.39 1.58 -5.87
C ASN A 278 -2.89 1.78 -6.18
N PHE A 279 -3.73 1.53 -5.19
CA PHE A 279 -5.18 1.49 -5.35
C PHE A 279 -5.82 2.87 -5.28
N PHE A 280 -5.26 3.77 -4.46
CA PHE A 280 -5.82 5.10 -4.23
C PHE A 280 -5.01 6.22 -4.88
N GLU A 281 -4.00 5.85 -5.68
CA GLU A 281 -3.21 6.81 -6.42
C GLU A 281 -3.92 7.27 -7.70
N LEU A 282 -4.01 8.59 -7.86
CA LEU A 282 -4.45 9.21 -9.10
C LEU A 282 -3.36 9.08 -10.18
N PRO A 283 -3.73 9.00 -11.47
CA PRO A 283 -2.75 8.96 -12.55
C PRO A 283 -1.81 10.17 -12.49
N ASP A 284 -0.58 10.00 -13.01
CA ASP A 284 0.41 11.07 -13.08
C ASP A 284 -0.19 12.33 -13.73
N ILE A 285 0.25 13.51 -13.27
CA ILE A 285 -0.26 14.81 -13.75
C ILE A 285 -0.22 14.96 -15.29
N SER A 286 0.63 14.21 -15.99
CA SER A 286 0.69 14.19 -17.47
C SER A 286 -0.46 13.44 -18.14
N VAL A 287 -1.22 12.64 -17.42
CA VAL A 287 -2.35 11.84 -17.91
C VAL A 287 -3.68 12.49 -17.45
N PRO A 288 -4.65 12.71 -18.35
CA PRO A 288 -5.97 13.19 -17.97
C PRO A 288 -6.70 12.19 -17.07
N LEU A 289 -7.35 12.70 -16.03
CA LEU A 289 -8.21 11.91 -15.16
C LEU A 289 -9.54 11.63 -15.86
N ASP A 290 -10.04 10.41 -15.65
CA ASP A 290 -11.28 9.91 -16.23
C ASP A 290 -12.00 9.07 -15.18
N TYR A 291 -13.31 9.28 -15.06
CA TYR A 291 -14.12 8.59 -14.06
C TYR A 291 -14.11 7.08 -14.26
N SER A 292 -14.46 6.62 -15.46
CA SER A 292 -14.65 5.19 -15.75
C SER A 292 -13.34 4.41 -15.69
N ARG A 293 -12.23 5.03 -16.09
CA ARG A 293 -10.92 4.40 -16.15
C ARG A 293 -10.17 4.42 -14.84
N HIS A 294 -10.34 5.46 -14.03
CA HIS A 294 -9.48 5.67 -12.85
C HIS A 294 -10.27 5.69 -11.53
N VAL A 295 -11.51 6.19 -11.52
CA VAL A 295 -12.29 6.36 -10.28
C VAL A 295 -13.20 5.16 -10.03
N ALA A 296 -13.98 4.72 -11.02
CA ALA A 296 -14.90 3.59 -10.86
C ALA A 296 -14.18 2.27 -10.46
N PRO A 297 -13.00 1.93 -11.01
CA PRO A 297 -12.24 0.76 -10.55
C PRO A 297 -11.78 0.90 -9.10
N MET A 298 -11.39 2.10 -8.65
CA MET A 298 -10.99 2.36 -7.27
C MET A 298 -12.15 2.12 -6.28
N ILE A 299 -13.37 2.54 -6.65
CA ILE A 299 -14.60 2.26 -5.87
C ILE A 299 -14.86 0.75 -5.80
N SER A 300 -14.78 0.08 -6.95
CA SER A 300 -14.99 -1.37 -7.04
C SER A 300 -13.98 -2.15 -6.21
N ASP A 301 -12.69 -1.78 -6.29
CA ASP A 301 -11.61 -2.43 -5.55
C ASP A 301 -11.81 -2.25 -4.03
N MET A 302 -12.12 -1.03 -3.58
CA MET A 302 -12.43 -0.76 -2.16
C MET A 302 -13.64 -1.59 -1.69
N GLY A 303 -14.73 -1.59 -2.46
CA GLY A 303 -15.93 -2.38 -2.14
C GLY A 303 -15.63 -3.87 -2.03
N ALA A 304 -14.86 -4.42 -2.98
CA ALA A 304 -14.44 -5.82 -2.96
C ALA A 304 -13.56 -6.16 -1.74
N MET A 305 -12.62 -5.29 -1.37
CA MET A 305 -11.79 -5.48 -0.18
C MET A 305 -12.60 -5.45 1.12
N LEU A 306 -13.54 -4.51 1.27
CA LEU A 306 -14.37 -4.43 2.47
C LEU A 306 -15.40 -5.56 2.55
N ALA A 307 -16.00 -5.96 1.43
CA ALA A 307 -16.86 -7.14 1.36
C ALA A 307 -16.09 -8.41 1.74
N THR A 308 -14.86 -8.55 1.25
CA THR A 308 -13.96 -9.64 1.64
C THR A 308 -13.67 -9.61 3.14
N ALA A 309 -13.31 -8.45 3.70
CA ALA A 309 -13.09 -8.30 5.14
C ALA A 309 -14.34 -8.65 5.95
N ALA A 310 -15.53 -8.28 5.48
CA ALA A 310 -16.81 -8.62 6.10
C ALA A 310 -17.12 -10.13 6.06
N LEU A 311 -16.63 -10.86 5.06
CA LEU A 311 -16.67 -12.33 5.04
C LEU A 311 -15.66 -12.93 6.03
N VAL A 312 -14.42 -12.44 6.01
CA VAL A 312 -13.33 -12.94 6.86
C VAL A 312 -13.62 -12.69 8.35
N ARG A 313 -14.27 -11.58 8.72
CA ARG A 313 -14.64 -11.30 10.13
C ARG A 313 -15.59 -12.33 10.73
N LYS A 314 -16.34 -13.07 9.90
CA LYS A 314 -17.29 -14.10 10.31
C LYS A 314 -16.62 -15.45 10.58
N ILE A 315 -15.34 -15.62 10.21
CA ILE A 315 -14.63 -16.91 10.34
C ILE A 315 -14.62 -17.39 11.80
N GLY A 316 -14.40 -16.50 12.76
CA GLY A 316 -14.37 -16.87 14.19
C GLY A 316 -15.74 -17.15 14.82
N ALA A 317 -16.84 -16.83 14.14
CA ALA A 317 -18.17 -17.03 14.69
C ALA A 317 -18.51 -18.54 14.71
N LYS A 318 -19.05 -19.00 15.85
CA LYS A 318 -19.64 -20.36 15.93
C LYS A 318 -20.73 -20.49 14.88
N ASP A 319 -20.83 -21.66 14.26
CA ASP A 319 -21.99 -21.96 13.43
C ASP A 319 -23.24 -21.80 14.29
N GLU A 320 -24.19 -20.98 13.85
CA GLU A 320 -25.54 -21.12 14.36
C GLU A 320 -25.97 -22.52 13.94
N ALA A 321 -26.12 -23.40 14.93
CA ALA A 321 -26.60 -24.75 14.73
C ALA A 321 -27.94 -24.66 13.98
N GLY A 322 -27.93 -25.11 12.72
CA GLY A 322 -29.14 -25.60 12.08
C GLY A 322 -29.62 -26.88 12.75
#